data_AF-A0A1A8RQE8-F1
#
_entry.id   AF-A0A1A8RQE8-F1
#
_cell.length_a   1.000
_cell.length_b   1.000
_cell.length_c   1.000
_cell.angle_alpha   90.00
_cell.angle_beta   90.00
_cell.angle_gamma   90.00
#
_symmetry.space_group_name_H-M   'P 1'
#
loop_
_entity.id
_entity.type
_entity.pdbx_description
1 polymer ?
#
loop_
_entity_poly.entity_id
_entity_poly.type
_entity_poly.pdbx_seq_one_letter_code
_entity_poly.pdbx_strand_id
1 'polypeptide(L)'
;SDDGSGRKTIVENVGSVEGLAYHRGWDMLYWTSYTTSTITRHTVDQNSWGAVDRNTVVTMSGDDHPRAFVLDECQSLMFWTNWNEQTPSIMRATLSGSNVLVIIGTDIRTPN
;
A
#
# COMPACT_ATOMS: atom_id res chain seq x y z
N SER A 1 22.11 2.08 19.93
CA SER A 1 21.29 3.23 20.33
C SER A 1 20.52 3.65 19.10
N ASP A 2 19.20 3.52 19.13
CA ASP A 2 18.32 3.95 18.04
C ASP A 2 17.67 5.25 18.49
N ASP A 3 18.42 6.35 18.41
CA ASP A 3 18.02 7.67 18.95
C ASP A 3 17.26 8.53 17.93
N GLY A 4 17.03 7.99 16.73
CA GLY A 4 16.30 8.68 15.66
C GLY A 4 17.03 9.86 15.01
N SER A 5 18.29 10.13 15.39
CA SER A 5 19.07 11.28 14.89
C SER A 5 19.37 11.24 13.39
N GLY A 6 19.28 10.07 12.75
CA GLY A 6 19.49 9.86 11.32
C GLY A 6 18.22 9.87 10.45
N ARG A 7 17.08 10.33 10.97
CA ARG A 7 15.82 10.33 10.21
C ARG A 7 15.95 11.21 8.95
N LYS A 8 15.63 10.62 7.80
CA LYS A 8 15.58 11.30 6.50
C LYS A 8 14.17 11.21 5.93
N THR A 9 13.73 12.26 5.25
CA THR A 9 12.53 12.20 4.40
C THR A 9 12.84 11.42 3.13
N ILE A 10 12.09 10.35 2.92
CA ILE A 10 12.29 9.45 1.77
C ILE A 10 11.31 9.82 0.64
N VAL A 11 10.06 10.18 1.00
CA VAL A 11 9.02 10.63 0.06
C VAL A 11 8.17 11.73 0.71
N GLU A 12 7.81 12.76 -0.06
CA GLU A 12 6.92 13.85 0.36
C GLU A 12 5.54 13.76 -0.30
N ASN A 13 4.57 14.51 0.24
CA ASN A 13 3.23 14.68 -0.34
C ASN A 13 2.46 13.36 -0.53
N VAL A 14 2.64 12.39 0.39
CA VAL A 14 2.09 11.03 0.27
C VAL A 14 0.59 10.90 0.55
N GLY A 15 -0.05 11.96 1.04
CA GLY A 15 -1.46 11.95 1.45
C GLY A 15 -1.64 11.45 2.89
N SER A 16 -2.87 11.10 3.26
CA SER A 16 -3.15 10.42 4.55
C SER A 16 -2.83 8.94 4.41
N VAL A 17 -1.67 8.55 4.94
CA VAL A 17 -1.20 7.17 4.93
C VAL A 17 -1.81 6.42 6.11
N GLU A 18 -2.61 5.40 5.81
CA GLU A 18 -3.31 4.60 6.83
C GLU A 18 -2.61 3.27 7.10
N GLY A 19 -1.88 2.74 6.12
CA GLY A 19 -1.15 1.48 6.21
C GLY A 19 0.11 1.50 5.35
N LEU A 20 1.15 0.82 5.82
CA LEU A 20 2.40 0.66 5.10
C LEU A 20 3.00 -0.72 5.32
N ALA A 21 3.76 -1.20 4.35
CA ALA A 21 4.55 -2.42 4.46
C ALA A 21 5.84 -2.29 3.66
N TYR A 22 6.89 -2.95 4.12
CA TYR A 22 8.21 -2.92 3.49
C TYR A 22 8.57 -4.31 2.97
N HIS A 23 8.89 -4.40 1.69
CA HIS A 23 9.36 -5.61 1.04
C HIS A 23 10.89 -5.66 1.09
N ARG A 24 11.45 -6.41 2.05
CA ARG A 24 12.90 -6.36 2.33
C ARG A 24 13.76 -6.83 1.16
N GLY A 25 13.32 -7.88 0.45
CA GLY A 25 14.09 -8.43 -0.67
C GLY A 25 14.23 -7.48 -1.87
N TRP A 26 13.36 -6.47 -1.99
CA TRP A 26 13.32 -5.54 -3.12
C TRP A 26 13.59 -4.09 -2.70
N ASP A 27 13.91 -3.88 -1.43
CA ASP A 27 14.06 -2.56 -0.82
C ASP A 27 12.89 -1.61 -1.14
N MET A 28 11.66 -2.13 -1.12
CA MET A 28 10.48 -1.44 -1.61
C MET A 28 9.50 -1.14 -0.50
N LEU A 29 9.18 0.12 -0.28
CA LEU A 29 8.12 0.56 0.62
C LEU A 29 6.81 0.66 -0.16
N TYR A 30 5.74 0.11 0.38
CA TYR A 30 4.37 0.24 -0.11
C TYR A 30 3.51 0.94 0.93
N TRP A 31 2.56 1.75 0.48
CA TRP A 31 1.60 2.39 1.38
C TRP A 31 0.24 2.62 0.72
N THR A 32 -0.80 2.62 1.56
CA THR A 32 -2.16 3.06 1.20
C THR A 32 -2.28 4.57 1.43
N SER A 33 -3.13 5.22 0.65
CA SER A 33 -3.49 6.63 0.85
C SER A 33 -5.01 6.77 0.83
N TYR A 34 -5.57 7.19 1.96
CA TYR A 34 -7.00 7.49 2.09
C TYR A 34 -7.41 8.65 1.19
N THR A 35 -6.55 9.68 1.10
CA THR A 35 -6.84 10.92 0.38
C THR A 35 -6.83 10.78 -1.14
N THR A 36 -6.06 9.84 -1.66
CA THR A 36 -5.93 9.64 -3.12
C THR A 36 -6.53 8.31 -3.57
N SER A 37 -7.05 7.50 -2.63
CA SER A 37 -7.61 6.16 -2.90
C SER A 37 -6.62 5.30 -3.71
N THR A 38 -5.35 5.29 -3.29
CA THR A 38 -4.27 4.61 -4.01
C THR A 38 -3.44 3.70 -3.14
N ILE A 39 -2.79 2.72 -3.77
CA ILE A 39 -1.61 2.04 -3.24
C ILE A 39 -0.41 2.45 -4.10
N THR A 40 0.64 2.91 -3.43
CA THR A 40 1.85 3.42 -4.08
C THR A 40 3.07 2.70 -3.52
N ARG A 41 4.11 2.54 -4.35
CA ARG A 41 5.39 1.98 -3.95
C ARG A 41 6.55 2.93 -4.25
N HIS A 42 7.66 2.73 -3.55
CA HIS A 42 8.90 3.48 -3.73
C HIS A 42 10.10 2.66 -3.23
N THR A 43 11.20 2.63 -4.00
CA THR A 43 12.46 2.03 -3.56
C THR A 43 13.11 2.93 -2.51
N VAL A 44 13.49 2.40 -1.36
CA VAL A 44 14.00 3.22 -0.25
C VAL A 44 15.37 3.84 -0.60
N ASP A 45 16.30 3.05 -1.13
CA ASP A 45 17.55 3.57 -1.69
C ASP A 45 17.42 3.89 -3.17
N GLN A 46 17.23 5.18 -3.47
CA GLN A 46 17.14 5.69 -4.84
C GLN A 46 18.46 5.62 -5.64
N ASN A 47 19.60 5.26 -5.02
CA ASN A 47 20.85 5.03 -5.73
C ASN A 47 20.98 3.59 -6.26
N SER A 48 20.11 2.68 -5.82
CA SER A 48 20.12 1.30 -6.25
C SER A 48 19.73 1.15 -7.72
N TRP A 49 20.35 0.21 -8.42
CA TRP A 49 20.07 -0.03 -9.84
C TRP A 49 18.61 -0.46 -10.04
N GLY A 50 17.88 0.25 -10.89
CA GLY A 50 16.45 -0.01 -11.14
C GLY A 50 15.53 0.50 -10.02
N ALA A 51 16.01 1.43 -9.18
CA ALA A 51 15.18 2.09 -8.18
C ALA A 51 13.92 2.70 -8.82
N VAL A 52 12.80 2.47 -8.15
CA VAL A 52 11.50 2.98 -8.55
C VAL A 52 11.20 4.19 -7.68
N ASP A 53 11.11 5.36 -8.29
CA ASP A 53 10.52 6.52 -7.63
C ASP A 53 9.00 6.30 -7.45
N ARG A 54 8.33 7.19 -6.72
CA ARG A 54 6.91 7.12 -6.35
C ARG A 54 6.04 6.61 -7.51
N ASN A 55 5.62 5.35 -7.42
CA ASN A 55 4.89 4.66 -8.46
C ASN A 55 3.57 4.13 -7.90
N THR A 56 2.46 4.72 -8.33
CA THR A 56 1.12 4.23 -8.00
C THR A 56 0.86 2.93 -8.74
N VAL A 57 0.61 1.85 -7.99
CA VAL A 57 0.36 0.52 -8.54
C VAL A 57 -1.13 0.18 -8.57
N VAL A 58 -1.93 0.76 -7.66
CA VAL A 58 -3.39 0.60 -7.65
C VAL A 58 -4.04 1.97 -7.47
N THR A 59 -5.01 2.26 -8.33
CA THR A 59 -5.92 3.40 -8.21
C THR A 59 -7.32 2.85 -8.04
N MET A 60 -8.02 3.28 -7.00
CA MET A 60 -9.39 2.86 -6.67
C MET A 60 -10.37 4.01 -6.97
N SER A 61 -11.67 3.80 -6.74
CA SER A 61 -12.63 4.90 -6.85
C SER A 61 -12.45 5.91 -5.71
N GLY A 62 -12.97 7.12 -5.87
CA GLY A 62 -12.89 8.15 -4.81
C GLY A 62 -13.64 7.81 -3.53
N ASP A 63 -14.57 6.85 -3.59
CA ASP A 63 -15.35 6.35 -2.44
C ASP A 63 -14.64 5.18 -1.73
N ASP A 64 -13.53 4.70 -2.29
CA ASP A 64 -12.72 3.64 -1.70
C ASP A 64 -11.64 4.23 -0.80
N HIS A 65 -11.55 3.69 0.40
CA HIS A 65 -10.62 4.14 1.42
C HIS A 65 -9.77 2.96 1.92
N PRO A 66 -8.63 2.69 1.25
CA PRO A 66 -7.75 1.60 1.64
C PRO A 66 -7.05 1.91 2.97
N ARG A 67 -7.03 0.95 3.91
CA ARG A 67 -6.48 1.11 5.26
C ARG A 67 -5.36 0.11 5.55
N ALA A 68 -5.63 -0.91 6.35
CA ALA A 68 -4.66 -1.95 6.70
C ALA A 68 -4.11 -2.60 5.43
N PHE A 69 -2.80 -2.80 5.43
CA PHE A 69 -2.06 -3.21 4.26
C PHE A 69 -0.97 -4.21 4.65
N VAL A 70 -0.91 -5.35 3.96
CA VAL A 70 0.10 -6.39 4.19
C VAL A 70 0.56 -6.99 2.86
N LEU A 71 1.77 -7.54 2.87
CA LEU A 71 2.38 -8.20 1.72
C LEU A 71 2.55 -9.70 2.01
N ASP A 72 2.36 -10.53 0.99
CA ASP A 72 2.93 -11.88 0.92
C ASP A 72 4.08 -11.83 -0.09
N GLU A 73 5.31 -11.67 0.43
CA GLU A 73 6.52 -11.56 -0.38
C GLU A 73 6.79 -12.84 -1.19
N CYS A 74 6.47 -14.02 -0.62
CA CYS A 74 6.71 -15.31 -1.27
C CYS A 74 5.80 -15.52 -2.48
N GLN A 75 4.54 -15.11 -2.38
CA GLN A 75 3.57 -15.24 -3.48
C GLN A 75 3.50 -14.00 -4.37
N SER A 76 4.26 -12.95 -4.07
CA SER A 76 4.19 -11.65 -4.76
C SER A 76 2.77 -11.08 -4.78
N LEU A 77 2.08 -11.13 -3.64
CA LEU A 77 0.74 -10.57 -3.45
C LEU A 77 0.73 -9.45 -2.42
N MET A 78 -0.22 -8.54 -2.58
CA MET A 78 -0.60 -7.56 -1.56
C MET A 78 -2.07 -7.72 -1.21
N PHE A 79 -2.40 -7.42 0.04
CA PHE A 79 -3.74 -7.47 0.58
C PHE A 79 -4.02 -6.19 1.35
N TRP A 80 -5.26 -5.70 1.24
CA TRP A 80 -5.68 -4.52 1.99
C TRP A 80 -7.16 -4.59 2.37
N THR A 81 -7.49 -3.91 3.46
CA THR A 81 -8.87 -3.57 3.79
C THR A 81 -9.28 -2.33 3.01
N ASN A 82 -10.47 -2.36 2.42
CA ASN A 82 -11.09 -1.22 1.75
C ASN A 82 -12.37 -0.85 2.50
N TRP A 83 -12.36 0.34 3.10
CA TRP A 83 -13.56 0.93 3.66
C TRP A 83 -14.29 1.67 2.54
N ASN A 84 -15.50 1.20 2.23
CA ASN A 84 -16.42 1.80 1.27
C ASN A 84 -17.81 1.72 1.91
N GLU A 85 -18.61 2.79 1.83
CA GLU A 85 -19.91 2.85 2.51
C GLU A 85 -20.91 1.79 2.00
N GLN A 86 -20.81 1.42 0.73
CA GLN A 86 -21.74 0.52 0.07
C GLN A 86 -21.17 -0.90 -0.01
N THR A 87 -19.86 -1.01 -0.26
CA THR A 87 -19.19 -2.28 -0.58
C THR A 87 -17.88 -2.45 0.19
N PRO A 88 -17.92 -2.47 1.54
CA PRO A 88 -16.71 -2.68 2.34
C PRO A 88 -16.12 -4.05 2.00
N SER A 89 -14.80 -4.11 1.79
CA SER A 89 -14.17 -5.29 1.22
C SER A 89 -12.76 -5.53 1.77
N ILE A 90 -12.32 -6.79 1.65
CA ILE A 90 -10.90 -7.15 1.71
C ILE A 90 -10.51 -7.52 0.28
N MET A 91 -9.44 -6.91 -0.19
CA MET A 91 -9.00 -7.01 -1.57
C MET A 91 -7.58 -7.56 -1.65
N ARG A 92 -7.23 -8.11 -2.81
CA ARG A 92 -5.86 -8.52 -3.13
C ARG A 92 -5.46 -8.09 -4.54
N ALA A 93 -4.15 -8.01 -4.77
CA ALA A 93 -3.56 -7.85 -6.09
C ALA A 93 -2.14 -8.43 -6.11
N THR A 94 -1.52 -8.55 -7.28
CA THR A 94 -0.06 -8.78 -7.36
C THR A 94 0.69 -7.55 -6.87
N LEU A 95 1.97 -7.67 -6.48
CA LEU A 95 2.80 -6.52 -6.06
C LEU A 95 3.03 -5.45 -7.16
N SER A 96 2.69 -5.76 -8.42
CA SER A 96 2.66 -4.83 -9.54
C SER A 96 1.33 -4.08 -9.70
N GLY A 97 0.33 -4.38 -8.88
CA GLY A 97 -1.02 -3.80 -8.97
C GLY A 97 -1.95 -4.50 -9.97
N SER A 98 -1.53 -5.64 -10.51
CA SER A 98 -2.33 -6.41 -11.46
C SER A 98 -3.28 -7.37 -10.74
N ASN A 99 -4.35 -7.81 -11.41
CA ASN A 99 -5.32 -8.77 -10.87
C ASN A 99 -5.92 -8.35 -9.52
N VAL A 100 -6.37 -7.09 -9.45
CA VAL A 100 -7.14 -6.59 -8.30
C VAL A 100 -8.44 -7.40 -8.18
N LEU A 101 -8.66 -8.00 -7.03
CA LEU A 101 -9.82 -8.86 -6.74
C LEU A 101 -10.36 -8.59 -5.34
N VAL A 102 -11.68 -8.59 -5.20
CA VAL A 102 -12.35 -8.68 -3.91
C VAL A 102 -12.28 -10.14 -3.44
N ILE A 103 -11.65 -10.38 -2.30
CA ILE A 103 -11.57 -11.73 -1.70
C ILE A 103 -12.62 -11.94 -0.62
N ILE A 104 -13.04 -10.88 0.06
CA ILE A 104 -14.17 -10.89 1.00
C ILE A 104 -14.96 -9.61 0.75
N GLY A 105 -16.27 -9.75 0.50
CA GLY A 105 -17.16 -8.62 0.22
C GLY A 105 -18.55 -8.75 0.85
N THR A 106 -18.75 -9.75 1.71
CA THR A 106 -20.02 -10.00 2.43
C THR A 106 -19.75 -9.99 3.93
N ASP A 107 -20.75 -9.59 4.72
CA ASP A 107 -20.71 -9.53 6.20
C ASP A 107 -19.57 -8.70 6.80
N ILE A 108 -18.98 -7.78 6.04
CA ILE A 108 -17.99 -6.83 6.54
C ILE A 108 -18.72 -5.60 7.06
N ARG A 109 -18.60 -5.32 8.38
CA ARG A 109 -19.19 -4.11 8.99
C ARG A 109 -18.18 -3.00 9.19
N THR A 110 -16.97 -3.31 9.66
CA THR A 110 -15.89 -2.34 9.87
C THR A 110 -14.53 -3.02 9.66
N PRO A 111 -13.97 -2.99 8.43
CA PRO A 111 -12.64 -3.51 8.18
C PRO A 111 -11.63 -2.41 8.55
N ASN A 112 -11.06 -2.50 9.75
CA ASN A 112 -9.95 -1.64 10.19
C ASN A 112 -8.64 -2.43 10.14
#